data_AF-A0A1V6JE66-F1
#
_entry.id   AF-A0A1V6JE66-F1
#
_cell.length_a   1.000
_cell.length_b   1.000
_cell.length_c   1.000
_cell.angle_alpha   90.00
_cell.angle_beta   90.00
_cell.angle_gamma   90.00
#
_symmetry.space_group_name_H-M   'P 1'
#
loop_
_entity.id
_entity.type
_entity.pdbx_description
1 polymer ?
#
loop_
_entity_poly.entity_id
_entity_poly.type
_entity_poly.pdbx_seq_one_letter_code
_entity_poly.pdbx_strand_id
1 'polypeptide(L)' 'MQNEFALEGWMFINYIALHWYYRIYQQLLAKHELNGKFSPKDFISFLTEIKRVKINDKWYTAEITKKTNDLLKKLELPIT' A
#
# COMPACT_ATOMS: atom_id res chain seq x y z
N MET A 1 -14.88 -22.60 22.60
CA MET A 1 -15.02 -21.20 22.15
C MET A 1 -14.14 -20.33 23.03
N GLN A 2 -12.82 -20.40 22.84
CA GLN A 2 -11.85 -19.92 23.82
C GLN A 2 -11.48 -18.46 23.57
N ASN A 3 -11.85 -17.60 24.52
CA ASN A 3 -11.39 -16.22 24.75
C ASN A 3 -12.06 -15.12 23.89
N GLU A 4 -13.12 -14.51 24.43
CA GLU A 4 -13.87 -13.39 23.81
C GLU A 4 -12.97 -12.18 23.48
N PHE A 5 -12.00 -11.87 24.36
CA PHE A 5 -11.03 -10.80 24.10
C PHE A 5 -10.17 -11.09 22.87
N ALA A 6 -9.84 -12.36 22.60
CA ALA A 6 -9.10 -12.73 21.40
C ALA A 6 -9.96 -12.54 20.14
N LEU A 7 -11.26 -12.84 20.21
CA LEU A 7 -12.20 -12.61 19.12
C LEU A 7 -12.41 -11.10 18.85
N GLU A 8 -12.60 -10.30 19.90
CA GLU A 8 -12.73 -8.84 19.79
C GLU A 8 -11.47 -8.21 19.20
N GLY A 9 -10.29 -8.61 19.69
CA GLY A 9 -9.01 -8.16 19.14
C GLY A 9 -8.85 -8.53 17.66
N TRP A 10 -9.22 -9.76 17.30
CA TRP A 10 -9.21 -10.20 15.90
C TRP A 10 -10.17 -9.37 15.04
N MET A 11 -11.39 -9.13 15.49
CA MET A 11 -12.37 -8.31 14.77
C MET A 11 -11.89 -6.87 14.59
N PHE A 12 -11.29 -6.28 15.62
CA PHE A 12 -10.76 -4.92 15.57
C PHE A 12 -9.63 -4.78 14.54
N ILE A 13 -8.68 -5.71 14.52
CA ILE A 13 -7.59 -5.73 13.52
C ILE A 13 -8.18 -5.87 12.11
N ASN A 14 -9.15 -6.76 11.92
CA ASN A 14 -9.81 -6.94 10.63
C ASN A 14 -10.56 -5.67 10.19
N TYR A 15 -11.27 -5.01 11.11
CA TYR A 15 -11.95 -3.75 10.84
C TYR A 15 -10.98 -2.68 10.34
N ILE A 16 -9.83 -2.52 11.01
CA ILE A 16 -8.79 -1.59 10.56
C ILE A 16 -8.27 -1.99 9.17
N ALA A 17 -7.95 -3.27 8.96
CA ALA A 17 -7.45 -3.75 7.69
C ALA A 17 -8.43 -3.48 6.54
N LEU A 18 -9.73 -3.77 6.74
CA LEU A 18 -10.80 -3.48 5.78
C LEU A 18 -10.95 -1.98 5.52
N HIS A 19 -10.89 -1.16 6.57
CA HIS A 19 -10.99 0.29 6.43
C HIS A 19 -9.85 0.86 5.57
N TRP A 20 -8.61 0.40 5.80
CA TRP A 20 -7.45 0.80 5.01
C TRP A 20 -7.54 0.29 3.57
N TYR A 21 -7.96 -0.97 3.38
CA TYR A 21 -8.19 -1.54 2.05
C TYR A 21 -9.21 -0.70 1.25
N TYR A 22 -10.31 -0.32 1.89
CA TYR A 22 -11.34 0.52 1.27
C TYR A 22 -10.81 1.92 0.94
N ARG A 23 -9.99 2.52 1.82
CA ARG A 23 -9.34 3.81 1.53
C ARG A 23 -8.44 3.73 0.31
N ILE A 24 -7.62 2.68 0.19
CA ILE A 24 -6.78 2.46 -1.01
C ILE A 24 -7.67 2.33 -2.25
N TYR A 25 -8.70 1.50 -2.17
CA TYR A 25 -9.62 1.29 -3.29
C TYR A 25 -10.30 2.60 -3.73
N GLN A 26 -10.90 3.34 -2.81
CA GLN A 26 -11.66 4.55 -3.12
C GLN A 26 -10.78 5.76 -3.47
N GLN A 27 -9.79 6.05 -2.62
CA GLN A 27 -9.04 7.30 -2.73
C GLN A 27 -7.92 7.23 -3.75
N LEU A 28 -7.34 6.05 -3.98
CA LEU A 28 -6.21 5.89 -4.90
C LEU A 28 -6.65 5.27 -6.22
N LEU A 29 -7.43 4.19 -6.19
CA LEU A 29 -7.76 3.47 -7.42
C LEU A 29 -9.02 4.02 -8.12
N ALA A 30 -10.10 4.26 -7.40
CA ALA A 30 -11.36 4.72 -8.00
C ALA A 30 -11.27 6.17 -8.48
N LYS A 31 -10.66 7.07 -7.70
CA LYS A 31 -10.47 8.49 -8.09
C LYS A 31 -9.68 8.66 -9.39
N HIS A 32 -8.73 7.78 -9.65
CA HIS A 32 -7.86 7.84 -10.83
C HIS A 32 -8.25 6.81 -11.90
N GLU A 33 -9.42 6.14 -11.76
CA GLU A 33 -9.94 5.12 -12.69
C GLU A 33 -8.96 3.95 -12.94
N LEU A 34 -8.12 3.65 -11.94
CA LEU A 34 -7.10 2.60 -12.00
C LEU A 34 -7.60 1.23 -11.50
N ASN A 35 -8.80 1.18 -10.91
CA ASN A 35 -9.43 -0.03 -10.36
C ASN A 35 -9.67 -1.14 -11.40
N GLY A 36 -9.76 -0.80 -12.70
CA GLY A 36 -9.87 -1.79 -13.77
C GLY A 36 -8.55 -2.45 -14.17
N LYS A 37 -7.41 -1.88 -13.78
CA LYS A 37 -6.06 -2.36 -14.14
C LYS A 37 -5.26 -2.86 -12.95
N PHE A 38 -5.52 -2.34 -11.75
CA PHE A 38 -4.78 -2.65 -10.54
C PHE A 38 -5.74 -2.93 -9.40
N SER A 39 -5.51 -4.03 -8.69
CA SER A 39 -6.18 -4.29 -7.43
C SER A 39 -5.46 -3.56 -6.28
N PRO A 40 -6.14 -3.33 -5.13
CA PRO A 40 -5.47 -2.81 -3.95
C PRO A 40 -4.29 -3.68 -3.49
N LYS A 41 -4.33 -4.99 -3.73
CA LYS A 41 -3.22 -5.91 -3.45
C LYS A 41 -2.01 -5.65 -4.35
N ASP A 42 -2.23 -5.39 -5.64
CA ASP A 42 -1.15 -5.03 -6.57
C ASP A 42 -0.51 -3.71 -6.14
N PHE A 43 -1.34 -2.75 -5.76
CA PHE A 43 -0.88 -1.47 -5.23
C PHE A 43 0.04 -1.62 -4.01
N ILE A 44 -0.36 -2.43 -3.02
CA ILE A 44 0.48 -2.73 -1.85
C ILE A 44 1.79 -3.40 -2.28
N SER A 45 1.73 -4.34 -3.22
CA SER A 45 2.93 -5.03 -3.73
C SER A 45 3.92 -4.05 -4.36
N PHE A 46 3.46 -3.12 -5.20
CA PHE A 46 4.31 -2.09 -5.78
C PHE A 46 4.96 -1.19 -4.74
N LEU A 47 4.23 -0.83 -3.67
CA LEU A 47 4.80 -0.06 -2.57
C LEU A 47 5.88 -0.84 -1.81
N THR A 48 5.69 -2.14 -1.60
CA THR A 48 6.70 -2.97 -0.91
C THR A 48 7.98 -3.20 -1.72
N GLU A 49 7.93 -3.02 -3.04
CA GLU A 49 9.12 -3.06 -3.90
C GLU A 49 10.01 -1.83 -3.73
N ILE A 50 9.46 -0.70 -3.26
CA ILE A 50 10.24 0.52 -3.04
C ILE A 50 11.10 0.32 -1.80
N LYS A 51 12.40 0.08 -2.04
CA LYS A 51 13.38 -0.14 -0.96
C LYS A 51 14.35 1.02 -0.89
N ARG A 52 14.76 1.35 0.35
CA ARG A 52 15.90 2.22 0.59
C ARG A 52 17.07 1.38 1.08
N VAL A 53 18.24 1.61 0.52
CA VAL A 53 19.48 0.91 0.85
C VAL A 53 20.42 1.89 1.51
N LYS A 54 21.02 1.50 2.63
CA LYS A 54 22.03 2.29 3.34
C LYS A 54 23.41 1.91 2.82
N ILE A 55 24.13 2.85 2.22
CA ILE A 55 25.50 2.67 1.72
C ILE A 55 26.36 3.82 2.28
N ASN A 56 27.49 3.52 2.92
CA ASN A 56 28.40 4.52 3.47
C ASN A 56 27.70 5.62 4.29
N ASP A 57 26.84 5.20 5.22
CA ASP A 57 26.01 6.07 6.08
C ASP A 57 25.02 7.01 5.38
N LYS A 58 24.79 6.83 4.07
CA LYS A 58 23.78 7.56 3.30
C LYS A 58 22.68 6.63 2.83
N TRP A 59 21.44 7.11 2.87
CA TRP A 59 20.28 6.40 2.35
C TRP A 59 20.11 6.70 0.86
N TYR A 60 20.05 5.64 0.07
CA TYR A 60 19.78 5.70 -1.36
C TYR A 60 18.48 4.97 -1.65
N THR A 61 17.65 5.54 -2.52
CA THR A 61 16.48 4.83 -3.03
C THR A 61 16.95 3.80 -4.06
N ALA A 62 16.56 2.54 -3.87
CA ALA A 62 16.85 1.47 -4.82
C ALA A 62 16.10 1.70 -6.14
N GLU A 63 16.49 1.00 -7.19
CA GLU A 63 15.87 1.11 -8.50
C GLU A 63 14.37 0.75 -8.42
N ILE A 64 13.52 1.69 -8.81
CA ILE A 64 12.07 1.51 -8.87
C ILE A 64 11.72 1.19 -10.32
N THR A 65 10.89 0.16 -10.54
CA THR A 65 10.43 -0.16 -11.90
C THR A 65 9.65 1.02 -12.50
N LYS A 66 9.80 1.21 -13.81
CA LYS A 66 9.13 2.31 -14.54
C LYS A 66 7.61 2.30 -14.34
N LYS A 67 7.00 1.11 -14.32
CA LYS A 67 5.56 0.92 -14.05
C LYS A 67 5.15 1.48 -12.69
N THR A 68 5.92 1.20 -11.64
CA THR A 68 5.65 1.67 -10.28
C THR A 68 5.83 3.19 -10.18
N ASN A 69 6.85 3.75 -10.83
CA ASN A 69 7.03 5.21 -10.87
C ASN A 69 5.90 5.92 -11.63
N ASP A 70 5.48 5.37 -12.78
CA ASP A 70 4.35 5.90 -13.57
C ASP A 70 3.03 5.83 -12.78
N LEU A 71 2.82 4.74 -12.02
CA LEU A 71 1.67 4.58 -11.13
C LEU A 71 1.68 5.64 -10.02
N LEU A 72 2.82 5.84 -9.36
CA LEU A 72 2.95 6.79 -8.24
C LEU A 72 2.76 8.24 -8.70
N LYS A 73 3.25 8.58 -9.90
CA LYS A 73 2.97 9.87 -10.53
C LYS A 73 1.48 10.06 -10.82
N LYS A 74 0.79 9.05 -11.35
CA LYS A 74 -0.66 9.12 -11.63
C LYS A 74 -1.49 9.27 -10.36
N LEU A 75 -1.03 8.68 -9.26
CA LEU A 75 -1.66 8.76 -7.95
C LEU A 75 -1.25 10.01 -7.15
N GLU A 76 -0.40 10.87 -7.74
CA GLU A 76 0.15 12.08 -7.10
C GLU A 76 0.76 11.79 -5.71
N LEU A 77 1.33 10.59 -5.53
CA LEU A 77 1.93 10.17 -4.28
C LEU A 77 3.38 10.62 -4.23
N PRO A 78 3.76 11.54 -3.32
CA PRO A 78 5.15 11.97 -3.18
C PRO A 78 5.97 10.84 -2.52
N ILE A 79 6.78 10.14 -3.30
CA ILE A 79 7.79 9.23 -2.77
C ILE A 79 8.98 10.12 -2.35
N THR A 80 9.20 10.26 -1.04
CA THR A 80 10.23 11.15 -0.46
C THR A 80 11.48 10.40 -0.03
#